data_AF-A0A7S2BL57-F1
#
_entry.id   AF-A0A7S2BL57-F1
#
_cell.length_a   1.000
_cell.length_b   1.000
_cell.length_c   1.000
_cell.angle_alpha   90.00
_cell.angle_beta   90.00
_cell.angle_gamma   90.00
#
_symmetry.space_group_name_H-M   'P 1'
#
loop_
_entity.id
_entity.type
_entity.pdbx_description
1 polymer ?
#
loop_
_entity_poly.entity_id
_entity_poly.type
_entity_poly.pdbx_seq_one_letter_code
_entity_poly.pdbx_strand_id
1 'polypeptide(L)'
;MALMLRISVGLALAQTVGGVLAPPTSLPNARCLGGTPCGSSGLSIKPGRLWRSATPANMTRADVDAIAGTRTIIDLRSQKDARKDVGPRLLNLDERTVTHHAPILSESVMRRALMARARARPRLFSQLIALKLAKKLSPSDRLRDFLARAADVRSATLLADVALADVYCLILNEHPTELSDALKLSLAELEGGSQLLVHCTHGKDRTGVLVAMLLVCCGVAEAHARCA
;
A
#
# COMPACT_ATOMS: atom_id res chain seq x y z
N MET A 1 29.14 -10.27 2.35
CA MET A 1 28.82 -11.68 2.02
C MET A 1 27.45 -11.70 1.36
N ALA A 2 27.41 -11.97 0.06
CA ALA A 2 26.26 -11.79 -0.81
C ALA A 2 25.16 -12.81 -0.51
N LEU A 3 24.02 -12.34 -0.01
CA LEU A 3 22.78 -13.10 0.04
C LEU A 3 22.17 -13.11 -1.38
N MET A 4 22.82 -13.79 -2.32
CA MET A 4 22.21 -14.18 -3.60
C MET A 4 21.17 -15.26 -3.28
N LEU A 5 20.02 -14.82 -2.74
CA LEU A 5 18.84 -15.67 -2.55
C LEU A 5 18.48 -16.25 -3.91
N ARG A 6 18.37 -17.58 -3.96
CA ARG A 6 17.83 -18.35 -5.09
C ARG A 6 16.34 -18.07 -5.21
N ILE A 7 16.00 -16.84 -5.51
CA ILE A 7 14.65 -16.45 -5.91
C ILE A 7 14.38 -17.22 -7.20
N SER A 8 13.16 -17.74 -7.32
CA SER A 8 12.68 -18.50 -8.47
C SER A 8 12.75 -17.67 -9.76
N VAL A 9 13.93 -17.56 -10.36
CA VAL A 9 14.13 -17.03 -11.70
C VAL A 9 14.11 -18.21 -12.67
N GLY A 10 13.36 -18.12 -13.76
CA GLY A 10 13.27 -19.20 -14.74
C GLY A 10 13.01 -18.67 -16.15
N LEU A 11 13.31 -19.48 -17.16
CA LEU A 11 12.97 -19.21 -18.56
C LEU A 11 11.45 -19.28 -18.75
N ALA A 12 10.88 -18.28 -19.43
CA ALA A 12 9.44 -18.13 -19.62
C ALA A 12 8.93 -18.96 -20.81
N LEU A 13 7.89 -19.76 -20.59
CA LEU A 13 6.99 -20.28 -21.65
C LEU A 13 5.55 -20.33 -21.11
N ALA A 14 4.79 -19.27 -21.35
CA ALA A 14 3.32 -19.28 -21.43
C ALA A 14 2.86 -18.00 -22.16
N GLN A 15 1.76 -18.10 -22.89
CA GLN A 15 1.26 -17.14 -23.87
C GLN A 15 1.16 -15.71 -23.30
N THR A 16 1.83 -14.76 -23.96
CA THR A 16 1.93 -13.38 -23.52
C THR A 16 1.81 -12.43 -24.70
N VAL A 17 1.20 -11.27 -24.48
CA VAL A 17 1.48 -10.07 -25.29
C VAL A 17 2.67 -9.40 -24.60
N GLY A 18 3.89 -9.67 -25.08
CA GLY A 18 5.11 -9.04 -24.57
C GLY A 18 5.60 -9.52 -23.19
N GLY A 19 5.33 -10.75 -22.77
CA GLY A 19 5.84 -11.34 -21.52
C GLY A 19 5.02 -11.08 -20.23
N VAL A 20 3.99 -10.22 -20.26
CA VAL A 20 3.27 -9.77 -19.05
C VAL A 20 1.78 -10.17 -19.11
N LEU A 21 1.23 -10.69 -18.00
CA LEU A 21 -0.19 -11.00 -17.87
C LEU A 21 -1.02 -9.71 -17.83
N ALA A 22 -2.08 -9.64 -18.63
CA ALA A 22 -2.99 -8.50 -18.64
C ALA A 22 -3.66 -8.33 -17.26
N PRO A 23 -3.80 -7.09 -16.76
CA PRO A 23 -4.43 -6.86 -15.47
C PRO A 23 -5.94 -7.15 -15.51
N PRO A 24 -6.50 -7.74 -14.44
CA PRO A 24 -7.94 -7.93 -14.32
C PRO A 24 -8.67 -6.58 -14.36
N THR A 25 -9.76 -6.51 -15.13
CA THR A 25 -10.45 -5.24 -15.39
C THR A 25 -11.22 -4.72 -14.17
N SER A 26 -11.75 -5.63 -13.34
CA SER A 26 -12.44 -5.26 -12.09
C SER A 26 -11.51 -4.96 -10.92
N LEU A 27 -10.19 -5.01 -11.11
CA LEU A 27 -9.19 -4.78 -10.06
C LEU A 27 -8.44 -3.46 -10.29
N PRO A 28 -8.83 -2.35 -9.63
CA PRO A 28 -8.21 -1.05 -9.87
C PRO A 28 -6.72 -1.05 -9.53
N ASN A 29 -5.94 -0.33 -10.34
CA ASN A 29 -4.48 -0.24 -10.22
C ASN A 29 -3.76 -1.61 -10.20
N ALA A 30 -4.40 -2.67 -10.72
CA ALA A 30 -3.76 -3.97 -10.87
C ALA A 30 -2.59 -3.91 -11.85
N ARG A 31 -1.45 -4.45 -11.46
CA ARG A 31 -0.29 -4.65 -12.33
C ARG A 31 0.41 -5.95 -11.97
N CYS A 32 0.77 -6.74 -12.99
CA CYS A 32 1.69 -7.84 -12.84
C CYS A 32 3.13 -7.29 -12.94
N LEU A 33 3.97 -7.62 -11.97
CA LEU A 33 5.38 -7.24 -11.93
C LEU A 33 6.30 -8.37 -12.41
N GLY A 34 5.72 -9.46 -12.90
CA GLY A 34 6.46 -10.50 -13.61
C GLY A 34 7.09 -9.97 -14.90
N GLY A 35 8.26 -10.49 -15.25
CA GLY A 35 9.09 -10.02 -16.36
C GLY A 35 10.04 -8.88 -15.97
N THR A 36 9.90 -8.29 -14.78
CA THR A 36 10.81 -7.23 -14.32
C THR A 36 12.24 -7.76 -14.19
N PRO A 37 13.25 -7.16 -14.85
CA PRO A 37 14.64 -7.60 -14.77
C PRO A 37 15.24 -7.44 -13.38
N CYS A 38 15.97 -8.46 -12.94
CA CYS A 38 16.66 -8.57 -11.66
C CYS A 38 18.17 -8.72 -11.90
N GLY A 39 18.95 -7.75 -11.43
CA GLY A 39 20.40 -7.73 -11.58
C GLY A 39 20.87 -7.62 -13.04
N SER A 40 22.15 -7.90 -13.27
CA SER A 40 22.80 -7.87 -14.59
C SER A 40 22.85 -9.23 -15.29
N SER A 41 22.43 -10.30 -14.61
CA SER A 41 22.54 -11.70 -15.07
C SER A 41 21.41 -12.15 -16.01
N GLY A 42 20.58 -11.23 -16.50
CA GLY A 42 19.44 -11.54 -17.38
C GLY A 42 18.28 -12.24 -16.67
N LEU A 43 18.32 -12.30 -15.33
CA LEU A 43 17.26 -12.87 -14.52
C LEU A 43 16.06 -11.91 -14.46
N SER A 44 14.84 -12.42 -14.33
CA SER A 44 13.63 -11.62 -14.14
C SER A 44 12.66 -12.28 -13.16
N ILE A 45 11.79 -11.47 -12.55
CA ILE A 45 10.65 -11.99 -11.78
C ILE A 45 9.82 -12.88 -12.70
N LYS A 46 9.47 -14.10 -12.26
CA LYS A 46 8.64 -15.01 -13.05
C LYS A 46 7.27 -14.36 -13.35
N PRO A 47 6.76 -14.46 -14.60
CA PRO A 47 5.41 -13.99 -14.96
C PRO A 47 4.33 -14.49 -14.01
N GLY A 48 3.39 -13.61 -13.63
CA GLY A 48 2.24 -13.96 -12.79
C GLY A 48 2.51 -14.16 -11.30
N ARG A 49 3.77 -14.02 -10.85
CA ARG A 49 4.14 -14.31 -9.44
C ARG A 49 3.95 -13.16 -8.48
N LEU A 50 4.14 -11.92 -8.95
CA LEU A 50 4.01 -10.74 -8.12
C LEU A 50 3.00 -9.79 -8.74
N TRP A 51 1.98 -9.45 -7.96
CA TRP A 51 0.93 -8.52 -8.32
C TRP A 51 0.81 -7.43 -7.27
N ARG A 52 0.44 -6.24 -7.73
CA ARG A 52 -0.01 -5.15 -6.88
C ARG A 52 -1.39 -4.68 -7.31
N SER A 53 -2.19 -4.15 -6.38
CA SER A 53 -3.48 -3.56 -6.71
C SER A 53 -4.05 -2.65 -5.60
N ALA A 54 -5.19 -2.02 -5.90
CA ALA A 54 -6.16 -1.58 -4.90
C ALA A 54 -6.87 -2.78 -4.24
N THR A 55 -7.85 -2.51 -3.37
CA THR A 55 -8.62 -3.60 -2.73
C THR A 55 -9.25 -4.55 -3.77
N PRO A 56 -9.13 -5.88 -3.58
CA PRO A 56 -9.77 -6.88 -4.44
C PRO A 56 -11.23 -7.15 -4.09
N ALA A 57 -11.83 -6.38 -3.16
CA ALA A 57 -13.18 -6.65 -2.65
C ALA A 57 -14.28 -6.74 -3.73
N ASN A 58 -14.09 -6.05 -4.86
CA ASN A 58 -15.05 -5.99 -5.97
C ASN A 58 -14.64 -6.81 -7.19
N MET A 59 -13.67 -7.71 -7.06
CA MET A 59 -13.29 -8.58 -8.17
C MET A 59 -14.47 -9.43 -8.64
N THR A 60 -14.63 -9.54 -9.95
CA THR A 60 -15.59 -10.48 -10.57
C THR A 60 -15.09 -11.92 -10.45
N ARG A 61 -16.00 -12.90 -10.58
CA ARG A 61 -15.62 -14.32 -10.56
C ARG A 61 -14.65 -14.65 -11.70
N ALA A 62 -14.91 -14.12 -12.90
CA ALA A 62 -14.04 -14.29 -14.06
C ALA A 62 -12.61 -13.76 -13.79
N ASP A 63 -12.49 -12.60 -13.16
CA ASP A 63 -11.18 -12.03 -12.81
C ASP A 63 -10.47 -12.80 -11.68
N VAL A 64 -11.22 -13.34 -10.70
CA VAL A 64 -10.66 -14.24 -9.68
C VAL A 64 -10.11 -15.52 -10.34
N ASP A 65 -10.87 -16.10 -11.29
CA ASP A 65 -10.47 -17.31 -12.00
C ASP A 65 -9.30 -17.07 -12.95
N ALA A 66 -9.22 -15.88 -13.56
CA ALA A 66 -8.14 -15.48 -14.45
C ALA A 66 -6.78 -15.33 -13.74
N ILE A 67 -6.77 -14.95 -12.46
CA ILE A 67 -5.54 -15.01 -11.64
C ILE A 67 -5.35 -16.47 -11.22
N ALA A 68 -4.62 -17.29 -11.97
CA ALA A 68 -4.54 -18.74 -11.73
C ALA A 68 -3.46 -19.16 -10.71
N GLY A 69 -3.79 -19.77 -9.56
CA GLY A 69 -2.80 -20.38 -8.66
C GLY A 69 -3.20 -20.38 -7.18
N THR A 70 -2.34 -20.91 -6.30
CA THR A 70 -2.41 -20.64 -4.86
C THR A 70 -1.94 -19.21 -4.61
N ARG A 71 -2.78 -18.42 -3.95
CA ARG A 71 -2.61 -16.97 -3.85
C ARG A 71 -2.35 -16.59 -2.41
N THR A 72 -1.30 -15.82 -2.19
CA THR A 72 -1.05 -15.17 -0.92
C THR A 72 -1.33 -13.69 -1.06
N ILE A 73 -2.24 -13.17 -0.25
CA ILE A 73 -2.62 -11.77 -0.23
C ILE A 73 -1.94 -11.11 0.97
N ILE A 74 -1.23 -10.02 0.73
CA ILE A 74 -0.75 -9.12 1.77
C ILE A 74 -1.66 -7.89 1.79
N ASP A 75 -2.56 -7.83 2.77
CA ASP A 75 -3.44 -6.68 3.00
C ASP A 75 -2.74 -5.69 3.94
N LEU A 76 -2.28 -4.57 3.39
CA LEU A 76 -1.53 -3.53 4.12
C LEU A 76 -2.42 -2.54 4.88
N ARG A 77 -3.73 -2.79 4.91
CA ARG A 77 -4.70 -1.87 5.53
C ARG A 77 -4.88 -2.16 7.00
N SER A 78 -5.26 -1.10 7.73
CA SER A 78 -5.86 -1.27 9.04
C SER A 78 -7.21 -1.98 8.93
N GLN A 79 -7.65 -2.66 10.00
CA GLN A 79 -8.99 -3.26 10.02
C GLN A 79 -10.10 -2.25 9.76
N LYS A 80 -9.94 -0.99 10.20
CA LYS A 80 -10.91 0.08 9.96
C LYS A 80 -11.06 0.40 8.48
N ASP A 81 -9.95 0.41 7.73
CA ASP A 81 -9.97 0.61 6.29
C ASP A 81 -10.59 -0.60 5.58
N ALA A 82 -10.25 -1.82 5.99
CA ALA A 82 -10.82 -3.04 5.41
C ALA A 82 -12.33 -3.18 5.65
N ARG A 83 -12.85 -2.68 6.78
CA ARG A 83 -14.30 -2.66 7.07
C ARG A 83 -15.10 -1.74 6.14
N LYS A 84 -14.45 -0.78 5.46
CA LYS A 84 -15.11 0.12 4.49
C LYS A 84 -15.37 -0.57 3.15
N ASP A 85 -14.75 -1.72 2.89
CA ASP A 85 -14.96 -2.43 1.64
C ASP A 85 -16.41 -2.89 1.52
N VAL A 86 -17.03 -2.46 0.44
CA VAL A 86 -18.29 -2.98 -0.07
C VAL A 86 -17.93 -3.88 -1.26
N GLY A 87 -18.51 -5.08 -1.32
CA GLY A 87 -18.27 -6.03 -2.40
C GLY A 87 -18.34 -7.49 -1.97
N PRO A 88 -18.35 -8.42 -2.95
CA PRO A 88 -18.48 -9.86 -2.70
C PRO A 88 -17.23 -10.51 -2.11
N ARG A 89 -16.06 -9.87 -2.17
CA ARG A 89 -14.78 -10.38 -1.63
C ARG A 89 -14.46 -11.81 -2.09
N LEU A 90 -14.77 -12.10 -3.35
CA LEU A 90 -14.70 -13.46 -3.92
C LEU A 90 -13.32 -14.10 -3.77
N LEU A 91 -12.25 -13.29 -3.80
CA LEU A 91 -10.89 -13.78 -3.63
C LEU A 91 -10.64 -14.35 -2.23
N ASN A 92 -11.26 -13.78 -1.19
CA ASN A 92 -11.20 -14.29 0.20
C ASN A 92 -12.05 -15.55 0.42
N LEU A 93 -12.94 -15.87 -0.52
CA LEU A 93 -13.79 -17.07 -0.48
C LEU A 93 -13.19 -18.25 -1.26
N ASP A 94 -12.10 -18.03 -2.00
CA ASP A 94 -11.38 -19.09 -2.71
C ASP A 94 -10.47 -19.83 -1.73
N GLU A 95 -10.63 -21.15 -1.60
CA GLU A 95 -9.87 -22.01 -0.70
C GLU A 95 -8.36 -22.01 -0.99
N ARG A 96 -7.96 -21.65 -2.22
CA ARG A 96 -6.55 -21.52 -2.64
C ARG A 96 -5.92 -20.20 -2.19
N THR A 97 -6.69 -19.31 -1.58
CA THR A 97 -6.23 -17.98 -1.19
C THR A 97 -5.97 -17.90 0.31
N VAL A 98 -4.77 -17.51 0.68
CA VAL A 98 -4.39 -17.16 2.06
C VAL A 98 -4.23 -15.65 2.16
N THR A 99 -4.88 -15.02 3.15
CA THR A 99 -4.74 -13.58 3.39
C THR A 99 -3.98 -13.31 4.69
N HIS A 100 -2.89 -12.56 4.58
CA HIS A 100 -2.14 -12.03 5.71
C HIS A 100 -2.41 -10.54 5.88
N HIS A 101 -2.83 -10.15 7.08
CA HIS A 101 -3.06 -8.76 7.44
C HIS A 101 -1.78 -8.17 8.02
N ALA A 102 -1.21 -7.17 7.35
CA ALA A 102 0.04 -6.51 7.72
C ALA A 102 -0.12 -4.97 7.70
N PRO A 103 -0.84 -4.38 8.67
CA PRO A 103 -1.14 -2.95 8.66
C PRO A 103 0.12 -2.09 8.88
N ILE A 104 0.65 -1.48 7.82
CA ILE A 104 1.87 -0.65 7.89
C ILE A 104 1.61 0.85 8.07
N LEU A 105 0.34 1.28 8.04
CA LEU A 105 -0.04 2.66 8.36
C LEU A 105 -1.31 2.67 9.20
N SER A 106 -1.18 3.17 10.42
CA SER A 106 -2.26 3.32 11.38
C SER A 106 -2.67 4.79 11.55
N GLU A 107 -3.88 5.05 12.05
CA GLU A 107 -4.33 6.42 12.34
C GLU A 107 -3.41 7.15 13.33
N SER A 108 -2.79 6.41 14.25
CA SER A 108 -1.84 6.98 15.22
C SER A 108 -0.59 7.53 14.54
N VAL A 109 -0.14 6.94 13.42
CA VAL A 109 1.00 7.46 12.64
C VAL A 109 0.64 8.77 11.96
N MET A 110 -0.51 8.84 11.29
CA MET A 110 -0.98 10.08 10.65
C MET A 110 -1.19 11.19 11.69
N ARG A 111 -1.78 10.84 12.85
CA ARG A 111 -1.95 11.76 13.97
C ARG A 111 -0.59 12.25 14.49
N ARG A 112 0.41 11.38 14.62
CA ARG A 112 1.76 11.76 15.07
C ARG A 112 2.48 12.65 14.06
N ALA A 113 2.38 12.38 12.77
CA ALA A 113 2.87 13.25 11.70
C ALA A 113 2.35 14.68 11.87
N LEU A 114 1.03 14.77 12.03
CA LEU A 114 0.34 16.03 12.23
C LEU A 114 0.77 16.72 13.53
N MET A 115 0.95 15.97 14.61
CA MET A 115 1.37 16.51 15.92
C MET A 115 2.82 16.98 15.93
N ALA A 116 3.74 16.26 15.26
CA ALA A 116 5.12 16.69 15.11
C ALA A 116 5.20 18.04 14.37
N ARG A 117 4.40 18.20 13.30
CA ARG A 117 4.33 19.46 12.55
C ARG A 117 3.63 20.58 13.32
N ALA A 118 2.55 20.24 14.05
CA ALA A 118 1.88 21.16 14.96
C ALA A 118 2.83 21.75 16.01
N ARG A 119 3.74 20.92 16.57
CA ARG A 119 4.79 21.38 17.49
C ARG A 119 5.77 22.36 16.84
N ALA A 120 6.09 22.17 15.56
CA ALA A 120 6.93 23.10 14.81
C ALA A 120 6.23 24.44 14.46
N ARG A 121 4.90 24.52 14.62
CA ARG A 121 4.08 25.71 14.31
C ARG A 121 3.12 26.04 15.46
N PRO A 122 3.64 26.40 16.65
CA PRO A 122 2.84 26.51 17.86
C PRO A 122 1.72 27.54 17.76
N ARG A 123 1.92 28.65 17.02
CA ARG A 123 0.89 29.68 16.79
C ARG A 123 -0.29 29.16 15.95
N LEU A 124 -0.02 28.41 14.88
CA LEU A 124 -1.08 27.83 14.04
C LEU A 124 -1.83 26.71 14.80
N PHE A 125 -1.09 25.92 15.58
CA PHE A 125 -1.69 24.86 16.40
C PHE A 125 -2.58 25.42 17.51
N SER A 126 -2.15 26.47 18.22
CA SER A 126 -2.98 27.11 19.25
C SER A 126 -4.23 27.76 18.67
N GLN A 127 -4.12 28.40 17.51
CA GLN A 127 -5.29 28.92 16.77
C GLN A 127 -6.27 27.81 16.39
N LEU A 128 -5.78 26.66 15.92
CA LEU A 128 -6.63 25.50 15.60
C LEU A 128 -7.37 24.97 16.82
N ILE A 129 -6.67 24.84 17.96
CA ILE A 129 -7.30 24.41 19.21
C ILE A 129 -8.36 25.43 19.65
N ALA A 130 -8.04 26.71 19.63
CA ALA A 130 -8.96 27.78 20.01
C ALA A 130 -10.23 27.78 19.14
N LEU A 131 -10.08 27.64 17.82
CA LEU A 131 -11.21 27.55 16.88
C LEU A 131 -12.07 26.31 17.12
N LYS A 132 -11.46 25.14 17.35
CA LYS A 132 -12.20 23.90 17.64
C LYS A 132 -12.94 23.98 18.98
N LEU A 133 -12.33 24.60 19.99
CA LEU A 133 -12.96 24.81 21.30
C LEU A 133 -14.11 25.81 21.20
N ALA A 134 -13.89 26.95 20.55
CA ALA A 134 -14.92 27.95 20.30
C ALA A 134 -16.10 27.36 19.52
N LYS A 135 -15.85 26.50 18.52
CA LYS A 135 -16.90 25.79 17.78
C LYS A 135 -17.73 24.91 18.71
N LYS A 136 -17.05 24.16 19.60
CA LYS A 136 -17.71 23.24 20.55
C LYS A 136 -18.58 23.99 21.57
N LEU A 137 -18.16 25.18 21.99
CA LEU A 137 -18.86 26.01 22.97
C LEU A 137 -19.91 26.95 22.34
N SER A 138 -19.90 27.10 21.01
CA SER A 138 -20.79 28.03 20.31
C SER A 138 -22.26 27.57 20.34
N PRO A 139 -23.19 28.40 20.84
CA PRO A 139 -24.61 28.08 20.89
C PRO A 139 -25.33 28.28 19.53
N SER A 140 -24.75 29.07 18.62
CA SER A 140 -25.35 29.40 17.31
C SER A 140 -24.80 28.51 16.19
N ASP A 141 -25.68 28.00 15.34
CA ASP A 141 -25.32 27.23 14.14
C ASP A 141 -24.49 28.04 13.13
N ARG A 142 -24.87 29.29 12.86
CA ARG A 142 -24.09 30.16 11.96
C ARG A 142 -22.66 30.36 12.44
N LEU A 143 -22.47 30.50 13.75
CA LEU A 143 -21.15 30.65 14.34
C LEU A 143 -20.37 29.33 14.34
N ARG A 144 -21.04 28.19 14.58
CA ARG A 144 -20.44 26.86 14.45
C ARG A 144 -19.89 26.62 13.03
N ASP A 145 -20.65 27.00 12.01
CA ASP A 145 -20.26 26.84 10.60
C ASP A 145 -19.09 27.76 10.23
N PHE A 146 -19.13 29.02 10.66
CA PHE A 146 -18.02 29.96 10.45
C PHE A 146 -16.72 29.44 11.08
N LEU A 147 -16.79 28.98 12.34
CA LEU A 147 -15.64 28.44 13.06
C LEU A 147 -15.14 27.12 12.45
N ALA A 148 -16.04 26.29 11.92
CA ALA A 148 -15.68 25.08 11.19
C ALA A 148 -14.85 25.42 9.94
N ARG A 149 -15.35 26.32 9.08
CA ARG A 149 -14.61 26.77 7.88
C ARG A 149 -13.27 27.40 8.24
N ALA A 150 -13.26 28.23 9.29
CA ALA A 150 -12.03 28.84 9.78
C ALA A 150 -11.01 27.77 10.22
N ALA A 151 -11.45 26.76 10.99
CA ALA A 151 -10.60 25.65 11.41
C ALA A 151 -10.13 24.78 10.24
N ASP A 152 -10.97 24.56 9.22
CA ASP A 152 -10.62 23.80 8.03
C ASP A 152 -9.52 24.49 7.23
N VAL A 153 -9.62 25.82 7.02
CA VAL A 153 -8.55 26.60 6.35
C VAL A 153 -7.21 26.45 7.07
N ARG A 154 -7.18 26.59 8.40
CA ARG A 154 -5.91 26.44 9.16
C ARG A 154 -5.43 25.00 9.20
N SER A 155 -6.34 24.02 9.20
CA SER A 155 -6.00 22.61 9.16
C SER A 155 -5.36 22.28 7.80
N ALA A 156 -5.92 22.83 6.73
CA ALA A 156 -5.34 22.75 5.40
C ALA A 156 -3.96 23.41 5.35
N THR A 157 -3.75 24.59 5.96
CA THR A 157 -2.41 25.22 6.06
C THR A 157 -1.41 24.36 6.86
N LEU A 158 -1.87 23.67 7.91
CA LEU A 158 -1.02 22.75 8.68
C LEU A 158 -0.66 21.50 7.86
N LEU A 159 -1.58 21.04 7.01
CA LEU A 159 -1.42 19.87 6.14
C LEU A 159 -0.72 20.17 4.80
N ALA A 160 -0.73 21.43 4.34
CA ALA A 160 -0.19 21.84 3.05
C ALA A 160 1.30 21.52 2.88
N ASP A 161 2.03 21.45 4.01
CA ASP A 161 3.45 21.08 4.06
C ASP A 161 3.70 19.74 4.74
N VAL A 162 2.69 18.88 4.86
CA VAL A 162 2.93 17.44 5.06
C VAL A 162 3.33 16.93 3.70
N ALA A 163 4.64 16.90 3.45
CA ALA A 163 5.12 16.29 2.24
C ALA A 163 4.74 14.82 2.28
N LEU A 164 4.35 14.26 1.14
CA LEU A 164 4.12 12.81 1.04
C LEU A 164 5.36 12.03 1.53
N ALA A 165 6.56 12.61 1.35
CA ALA A 165 7.82 12.15 1.92
C ALA A 165 7.79 11.94 3.44
N ASP A 166 7.17 12.86 4.21
CA ASP A 166 7.08 12.73 5.67
C ASP A 166 6.26 11.50 6.07
N VAL A 167 5.19 11.23 5.32
CA VAL A 167 4.34 10.04 5.52
C VAL A 167 5.15 8.77 5.22
N TYR A 168 5.95 8.76 4.16
CA TYR A 168 6.84 7.63 3.85
C TYR A 168 7.90 7.41 4.93
N CYS A 169 8.58 8.46 5.40
CA CYS A 169 9.54 8.36 6.49
C CYS A 169 8.89 7.80 7.77
N LEU A 170 7.65 8.20 8.06
CA LEU A 170 6.93 7.68 9.21
C LEU A 170 6.54 6.21 9.05
N ILE A 171 6.11 5.77 7.86
CA ILE A 171 5.85 4.34 7.59
C ILE A 171 7.09 3.51 7.91
N LEU A 172 8.27 3.98 7.47
CA LEU A 172 9.55 3.28 7.68
C LEU A 172 9.99 3.29 9.15
N ASN A 173 9.81 4.41 9.85
CA ASN A 173 10.34 4.58 11.21
C ASN A 173 9.42 4.04 12.32
N GLU A 174 8.10 4.01 12.11
CA GLU A 174 7.13 3.68 13.16
C GLU A 174 6.67 2.22 13.13
N HIS A 175 6.76 1.54 11.99
CA HIS A 175 6.37 0.14 11.83
C HIS A 175 7.49 -0.71 11.20
N PRO A 176 8.76 -0.60 11.67
CA PRO A 176 9.87 -1.32 11.06
C PRO A 176 9.69 -2.83 11.18
N THR A 177 9.06 -3.31 12.26
CA THR A 177 8.74 -4.71 12.50
C THR A 177 7.71 -5.24 11.51
N GLU A 178 6.54 -4.60 11.41
CA GLU A 178 5.45 -5.04 10.54
C GLU A 178 5.85 -4.94 9.07
N LEU A 179 6.61 -3.91 8.71
CA LEU A 179 7.15 -3.78 7.36
C LEU A 179 8.21 -4.86 7.06
N SER A 180 9.11 -5.13 8.00
CA SER A 180 10.08 -6.23 7.91
C SER A 180 9.37 -7.58 7.77
N ASP A 181 8.35 -7.84 8.57
CA ASP A 181 7.65 -9.11 8.58
C ASP A 181 6.83 -9.29 7.30
N ALA A 182 6.16 -8.24 6.83
CA ALA A 182 5.50 -8.24 5.53
C ALA A 182 6.49 -8.50 4.38
N LEU A 183 7.68 -7.89 4.43
CA LEU A 183 8.74 -8.11 3.44
C LEU A 183 9.27 -9.55 3.48
N LYS A 184 9.60 -10.08 4.66
CA LYS A 184 10.09 -11.46 4.84
C LYS A 184 9.07 -12.48 4.37
N LEU A 185 7.80 -12.31 4.76
CA LEU A 185 6.71 -13.15 4.29
C LEU A 185 6.57 -13.09 2.77
N SER A 186 6.58 -11.88 2.19
CA SER A 186 6.50 -11.69 0.74
C SER A 186 7.62 -12.42 -0.01
N LEU A 187 8.86 -12.35 0.51
CA LEU A 187 10.01 -13.07 -0.07
C LEU A 187 9.83 -14.59 0.03
N ALA A 188 9.42 -15.09 1.20
CA ALA A 188 9.20 -16.52 1.43
C ALA A 188 8.12 -17.10 0.50
N GLU A 189 7.01 -16.38 0.30
CA GLU A 189 5.93 -16.78 -0.61
C GLU A 189 6.40 -16.86 -2.06
N LEU A 190 7.17 -15.85 -2.51
CA LEU A 190 7.71 -15.81 -3.86
C LEU A 190 8.72 -16.93 -4.12
N GLU A 191 9.59 -17.22 -3.15
CA GLU A 191 10.53 -18.35 -3.17
C GLU A 191 9.78 -19.69 -3.22
N GLY A 192 8.75 -19.84 -2.39
CA GLY A 192 8.01 -21.08 -2.21
C GLY A 192 7.19 -21.53 -3.42
N GLY A 193 6.72 -20.62 -4.28
CA GLY A 193 5.78 -21.05 -5.33
C GLY A 193 4.56 -20.17 -5.51
N SER A 194 4.25 -19.34 -4.52
CA SER A 194 2.95 -18.70 -4.45
C SER A 194 2.85 -17.52 -5.41
N GLN A 195 1.62 -17.23 -5.82
CA GLN A 195 1.30 -15.94 -6.41
C GLN A 195 1.03 -14.94 -5.31
N LEU A 196 1.82 -13.88 -5.25
CA LEU A 196 1.71 -12.85 -4.23
C LEU A 196 0.92 -11.66 -4.78
N LEU A 197 -0.16 -11.27 -4.09
CA LEU A 197 -0.89 -10.03 -4.31
C LEU A 197 -0.68 -9.08 -3.13
N VAL A 198 -0.01 -7.96 -3.36
CA VAL A 198 0.16 -6.91 -2.35
C VAL A 198 -0.84 -5.79 -2.62
N HIS A 199 -1.68 -5.45 -1.65
CA HIS A 199 -2.62 -4.35 -1.82
C HIS A 199 -2.76 -3.47 -0.58
N CYS A 200 -3.32 -2.29 -0.80
CA CYS A 200 -3.85 -1.45 0.26
C CYS A 200 -5.25 -0.98 -0.16
N THR A 201 -5.67 0.23 0.22
CA THR A 201 -6.96 0.76 -0.24
C THR A 201 -6.93 1.08 -1.73
N HIS A 202 -5.96 1.88 -2.17
CA HIS A 202 -5.87 2.37 -3.55
C HIS A 202 -4.71 1.75 -4.34
N GLY A 203 -3.85 0.95 -3.70
CA GLY A 203 -2.72 0.32 -4.39
C GLY A 203 -1.60 1.27 -4.81
N LYS A 204 -1.46 2.42 -4.15
CA LYS A 204 -0.47 3.48 -4.49
C LYS A 204 0.66 3.55 -3.47
N ASP A 205 0.41 4.19 -2.32
CA ASP A 205 1.48 4.59 -1.39
C ASP A 205 2.02 3.41 -0.57
N ARG A 206 1.20 2.86 0.32
CA ARG A 206 1.55 1.70 1.18
C ARG A 206 2.05 0.51 0.37
N THR A 207 1.30 0.17 -0.67
CA THR A 207 1.67 -0.89 -1.63
C THR A 207 2.98 -0.56 -2.32
N GLY A 208 3.18 0.68 -2.76
CA GLY A 208 4.40 1.13 -3.42
C GLY A 208 5.64 0.98 -2.55
N VAL A 209 5.56 1.31 -1.25
CA VAL A 209 6.69 1.13 -0.32
C VAL A 209 7.12 -0.33 -0.25
N LEU A 210 6.19 -1.23 0.08
CA LEU A 210 6.52 -2.64 0.24
C LEU A 210 7.00 -3.26 -1.09
N VAL A 211 6.31 -2.95 -2.19
CA VAL A 211 6.70 -3.43 -3.53
C VAL A 211 8.07 -2.91 -3.92
N ALA A 212 8.37 -1.62 -3.73
CA ALA A 212 9.68 -1.07 -4.07
C ALA A 212 10.80 -1.75 -3.26
N MET A 213 10.60 -1.96 -1.96
CA MET A 213 11.56 -2.69 -1.12
C MET A 213 11.74 -4.13 -1.60
N LEU A 214 10.65 -4.82 -1.94
CA LEU A 214 10.68 -6.18 -2.46
C LEU A 214 11.46 -6.28 -3.78
N LEU A 215 11.22 -5.36 -4.71
CA LEU A 215 11.94 -5.30 -5.99
C LEU A 215 13.43 -5.03 -5.78
N VAL A 216 13.79 -4.10 -4.89
CA VAL A 216 15.20 -3.84 -4.54
C VAL A 216 15.85 -5.08 -3.93
N CYS A 217 15.16 -5.80 -3.03
CA CYS A 217 15.65 -7.07 -2.47
C CYS A 217 15.84 -8.15 -3.54
N CYS A 218 15.00 -8.16 -4.59
CA CYS A 218 15.15 -9.04 -5.74
C CYS A 218 16.29 -8.60 -6.70
N GLY A 219 16.96 -7.48 -6.44
CA GLY A 219 18.03 -6.95 -7.29
C GLY A 219 17.55 -6.15 -8.50
N VAL A 220 16.28 -5.74 -8.52
CA VAL A 220 15.75 -4.87 -9.58
C VAL A 220 16.39 -3.49 -9.46
N ALA A 221 16.85 -2.94 -10.58
CA ALA A 221 17.42 -1.59 -10.62
C ALA A 221 16.39 -0.55 -10.15
N GLU A 222 16.83 0.44 -9.38
CA GLU A 222 15.95 1.44 -8.76
C GLU A 222 15.05 2.17 -9.77
N ALA A 223 15.58 2.46 -10.97
CA ALA A 223 14.82 3.08 -12.05
C ALA A 223 13.58 2.28 -12.46
N HIS A 224 13.69 0.94 -12.50
CA HIS A 224 12.55 0.06 -12.79
C HIS A 224 11.61 -0.07 -11.59
N ALA A 225 12.16 -0.11 -10.36
CA ALA A 225 11.34 -0.18 -9.14
C ALA A 225 10.43 1.04 -8.95
N ARG A 226 10.84 2.23 -9.43
CA ARG A 226 10.04 3.47 -9.36
C ARG A 226 8.83 3.47 -10.30
N CYS A 227 8.86 2.68 -11.38
CA CYS A 227 7.78 2.61 -12.38
C CYS A 227 6.78 1.49 -12.11
N ALA A 228 7.08 0.62 -11.15
CA ALA A 228 6.26 -0.51 -10.74
C ALA A 228 5.05 -0.08 -9.92
#